data_AF-A0A0F2NTQ2-F1
#
_entry.id   AF-A0A0F2NTQ2-F1
#
_cell.length_a   1.000
_cell.length_b   1.000
_cell.length_c   1.000
_cell.angle_alpha   90.00
_cell.angle_beta   90.00
_cell.angle_gamma   90.00
#
_symmetry.space_group_name_H-M   'P 1'
#
loop_
_entity.id
_entity.type
_entity.pdbx_description
1 polymer ?
#
loop_
_entity_poly.entity_id
_entity_poly.type
_entity_poly.pdbx_seq_one_letter_code
_entity_poly.pdbx_strand_id
1 'polypeptide(L)'
;MTFLSEDYRRLTEHITSMPEEQAAYILCGISRSDREIRFLVREIVLVPKEILLRQEEDLISIPSSSYMPVLKHAADTNQCFFLIHSHPSHIPSFSRADDIEEPKLIKTAYVRAEKGMHGSMVYSNDAISARVWLEEGDTLYSEPINLIRIIGKQYEFKIPYNAPISPNIIPIKFFDRQVRAFGKDLQKLLGQLHIGVVGCGGTGSAVVEQLVRLGIGSLVLIDDDLIEDTNISRIHGSIMEDQGRYKVHVMEKMVKQIGYGTKVEAIAKKILDKSTALKLRECDLIFGCTDDHAGRSIINDLSIRYFIPVIDMAALIDSQDGRIRSVIGRVTVIKPKEPCLLCRNRISPEKIKSEMMALWDPNMYERRVQEGYSPELGIKDPAVITFTTSVASQAVMEMIQLLTGYMGRENNATEFLCLYDDRDIRKLGSKQQFSCKCNNPEICGRGDHQEFLGMIWPPRDKEL
;
A
#
# COMPACT_ATOMS: atom_id res chain seq x y z
N MET A 1 3.69 -8.70 7.98
CA MET A 1 2.42 -9.34 7.52
C MET A 1 1.33 -8.28 7.42
N THR A 2 0.44 -8.36 6.43
CA THR A 2 -0.62 -7.38 6.19
C THR A 2 -1.98 -8.07 6.15
N PHE A 3 -2.89 -7.61 7.00
CA PHE A 3 -4.28 -8.04 7.07
C PHE A 3 -5.21 -6.96 6.52
N LEU A 4 -6.38 -7.38 6.03
CA LEU A 4 -7.54 -6.49 5.97
C LEU A 4 -8.24 -6.49 7.33
N SER A 5 -8.78 -5.34 7.74
CA SER A 5 -9.36 -5.17 9.09
C SER A 5 -10.49 -6.15 9.42
N GLU A 6 -11.34 -6.49 8.45
CA GLU A 6 -12.42 -7.46 8.64
C GLU A 6 -11.88 -8.88 8.85
N ASP A 7 -10.88 -9.27 8.05
CA ASP A 7 -10.20 -10.55 8.14
C ASP A 7 -9.46 -10.66 9.51
N TYR A 8 -8.73 -9.62 9.92
CA TYR A 8 -8.07 -9.57 11.22
C TYR A 8 -9.07 -9.68 12.37
N ARG A 9 -10.17 -8.90 12.33
CA ARG A 9 -11.22 -8.95 13.35
C ARG A 9 -11.85 -10.34 13.46
N ARG A 10 -12.20 -10.97 12.33
CA ARG A 10 -12.78 -12.32 12.30
C ARG A 10 -11.83 -13.35 12.92
N LEU A 11 -10.53 -13.25 12.63
CA LEU A 11 -9.52 -14.12 13.23
C LEU A 11 -9.42 -13.91 14.74
N THR A 12 -9.29 -12.65 15.18
CA THR A 12 -9.14 -12.34 16.60
C THR A 12 -10.39 -12.74 17.38
N GLU A 13 -11.59 -12.44 16.88
CA GLU A 13 -12.87 -12.84 17.50
C GLU A 13 -12.96 -14.36 17.69
N HIS A 14 -12.49 -15.15 16.72
CA HIS A 14 -12.46 -16.62 16.85
C HIS A 14 -11.43 -17.08 17.89
N ILE A 15 -10.18 -16.63 17.74
CA ILE A 15 -9.03 -17.11 18.52
C ILE A 15 -9.14 -16.73 20.01
N THR A 16 -9.87 -15.67 20.36
CA THR A 16 -10.10 -15.24 21.75
C THR A 16 -11.50 -15.59 22.28
N SER A 17 -12.29 -16.39 21.55
CA SER A 17 -13.68 -16.69 21.92
C SER A 17 -13.84 -17.67 23.09
N MET A 18 -12.79 -18.43 23.42
CA MET A 18 -12.84 -19.50 24.43
C MET A 18 -11.68 -19.37 25.42
N PRO A 19 -11.86 -19.88 26.67
CA PRO A 19 -10.78 -19.91 27.66
C PRO A 19 -9.71 -20.98 27.37
N GLU A 20 -10.00 -21.95 26.50
CA GLU A 20 -9.03 -22.93 25.99
C GLU A 20 -8.43 -22.49 24.65
N GLU A 21 -7.27 -23.06 24.27
CA GLU A 21 -6.62 -22.72 23.01
C GLU A 21 -7.54 -22.92 21.80
N GLN A 22 -7.52 -21.97 20.87
CA GLN A 22 -8.20 -22.06 19.58
C GLN A 22 -7.15 -22.08 18.48
N ALA A 23 -7.51 -22.63 17.30
CA ALA A 23 -6.64 -22.57 16.13
C ALA A 23 -7.35 -22.03 14.87
N ALA A 24 -6.52 -21.51 13.97
CA ALA A 24 -6.90 -21.14 12.63
C ALA A 24 -5.71 -21.33 11.68
N TYR A 25 -5.99 -21.34 10.39
CA TYR A 25 -4.97 -21.29 9.34
C TYR A 25 -5.13 -20.00 8.54
N ILE A 26 -4.01 -19.44 8.13
CA ILE A 26 -3.97 -18.31 7.22
C ILE A 26 -3.25 -18.70 5.94
N LEU A 27 -3.83 -18.32 4.80
CA LEU A 27 -3.14 -18.36 3.51
C LEU A 27 -2.77 -16.95 3.06
N CYS A 28 -1.51 -16.80 2.64
CA CYS A 28 -0.93 -15.52 2.29
C CYS A 28 -0.38 -15.51 0.86
N GLY A 29 -0.65 -14.41 0.14
CA GLY A 29 0.24 -13.99 -0.93
C GLY A 29 1.58 -13.49 -0.37
N ILE A 30 2.57 -13.30 -1.24
CA ILE A 30 3.91 -12.88 -0.82
C ILE A 30 4.46 -11.78 -1.74
N SER A 31 5.09 -10.78 -1.14
CA SER A 31 5.84 -9.73 -1.82
C SER A 31 7.25 -9.70 -1.26
N ARG A 32 8.26 -9.83 -2.12
CA ARG A 32 9.68 -9.89 -1.76
C ARG A 32 10.43 -8.74 -2.39
N SER A 33 11.01 -7.87 -1.59
CA SER A 33 11.86 -6.77 -2.06
C SER A 33 13.22 -6.80 -1.34
N ASP A 34 14.10 -5.86 -1.70
CA ASP A 34 15.43 -5.75 -1.06
C ASP A 34 15.31 -5.32 0.42
N ARG A 35 14.20 -4.65 0.77
CA ARG A 35 13.93 -4.12 2.11
C ARG A 35 13.14 -5.06 3.01
N GLU A 36 12.11 -5.73 2.47
CA GLU A 36 11.25 -6.59 3.29
C GLU A 36 10.62 -7.74 2.51
N ILE A 37 10.18 -8.74 3.28
CA ILE A 37 9.26 -9.78 2.83
C ILE A 37 7.91 -9.52 3.49
N ARG A 38 6.89 -9.28 2.67
CA ARG A 38 5.53 -8.96 3.11
C ARG A 38 4.59 -10.11 2.76
N PHE A 39 4.07 -10.75 3.80
CA PHE A 39 2.95 -11.70 3.71
C PHE A 39 1.63 -10.94 3.64
N LEU A 40 0.80 -11.24 2.64
CA LEU A 40 -0.49 -10.59 2.38
C LEU A 40 -1.61 -11.57 2.68
N VAL A 41 -2.33 -11.39 3.79
CA VAL A 41 -3.33 -12.34 4.28
C VAL A 41 -4.56 -12.31 3.38
N ARG A 42 -4.78 -13.39 2.62
CA ARG A 42 -5.86 -13.50 1.63
C ARG A 42 -7.04 -14.30 2.15
N GLU A 43 -6.77 -15.37 2.87
CA GLU A 43 -7.78 -16.30 3.36
C GLU A 43 -7.49 -16.70 4.80
N ILE A 44 -8.57 -16.88 5.57
CA ILE A 44 -8.54 -17.35 6.95
C ILE A 44 -9.49 -18.54 7.06
N VAL A 45 -8.95 -19.68 7.47
CA VAL A 45 -9.71 -20.91 7.70
C VAL A 45 -9.74 -21.15 9.21
N LEU A 46 -10.91 -20.96 9.82
CA LEU A 46 -11.08 -21.17 11.27
C LEU A 46 -11.15 -22.67 11.55
N VAL A 47 -10.49 -23.14 12.61
CA VAL A 47 -10.58 -24.54 13.04
C VAL A 47 -11.70 -24.64 14.09
N PRO A 48 -12.80 -25.38 13.81
CA PRO A 48 -13.83 -25.65 14.79
C PRO A 48 -13.30 -26.51 15.94
N LYS A 49 -13.75 -26.23 17.17
CA LYS A 49 -13.33 -26.98 18.36
C LYS A 49 -13.60 -28.49 18.26
N GLU A 50 -14.64 -28.87 17.52
CA GLU A 50 -15.10 -30.26 17.40
C GLU A 50 -14.10 -31.15 16.65
N ILE A 51 -13.15 -30.53 15.92
CA ILE A 51 -12.12 -31.22 15.14
C ILE A 51 -10.84 -31.42 15.95
N LEU A 52 -10.66 -30.69 17.05
CA LEU A 52 -9.45 -30.76 17.87
C LEU A 52 -9.36 -32.11 18.59
N LEU A 53 -8.20 -32.77 18.50
CA LEU A 53 -7.94 -34.05 19.18
C LEU A 53 -7.71 -33.84 20.68
N ARG A 54 -7.10 -32.71 21.03
CA ARG A 54 -6.84 -32.28 22.40
C ARG A 54 -6.85 -30.76 22.45
N GLN A 55 -7.43 -30.22 23.51
CA GLN A 55 -7.58 -28.80 23.73
C GLN A 55 -7.42 -28.54 25.23
N GLU A 56 -6.30 -27.93 25.61
CA GLU A 56 -6.01 -27.50 26.99
C GLU A 56 -5.66 -26.01 26.98
N GLU A 57 -5.09 -25.48 28.05
CA GLU A 57 -4.76 -24.06 28.21
C GLU A 57 -3.51 -23.62 27.43
N ASP A 58 -2.54 -24.55 27.28
CA ASP A 58 -1.21 -24.36 26.64
C ASP A 58 -0.86 -25.50 25.65
N LEU A 59 -1.87 -26.25 25.21
CA LEU A 59 -1.67 -27.39 24.32
C LEU A 59 -2.89 -27.64 23.43
N ILE A 60 -2.66 -27.54 22.13
CA ILE A 60 -3.60 -27.94 21.10
C ILE A 60 -3.04 -29.08 20.24
N SER A 61 -3.89 -30.06 19.92
CA SER A 61 -3.56 -31.12 18.98
C SER A 61 -4.57 -31.14 17.84
N ILE A 62 -4.08 -30.92 16.62
CA ILE A 62 -4.91 -30.76 15.43
C ILE A 62 -4.69 -31.95 14.48
N PRO A 63 -5.75 -32.66 14.05
CA PRO A 63 -5.58 -33.83 13.20
C PRO A 63 -5.14 -33.42 11.78
N SER A 64 -4.42 -34.31 11.11
CA SER A 64 -3.98 -34.08 9.72
C SER A 64 -5.13 -33.89 8.74
N SER A 65 -6.30 -34.48 9.00
CA SER A 65 -7.52 -34.24 8.23
C SER A 65 -7.96 -32.78 8.20
N SER A 66 -7.55 -31.96 9.18
CA SER A 66 -7.87 -30.53 9.27
C SER A 66 -6.94 -29.68 8.38
N TYR A 67 -5.62 -29.82 8.52
CA TYR A 67 -4.66 -28.97 7.80
C TYR A 67 -4.31 -29.46 6.40
N MET A 68 -4.45 -30.76 6.09
CA MET A 68 -4.04 -31.32 4.79
C MET A 68 -4.84 -30.77 3.59
N PRO A 69 -6.17 -30.56 3.67
CA PRO A 69 -6.92 -29.89 2.61
C PRO A 69 -6.47 -28.43 2.42
N VAL A 70 -6.14 -27.74 3.52
CA VAL A 70 -5.68 -26.34 3.49
C VAL A 70 -4.30 -26.24 2.85
N LEU A 71 -3.37 -27.15 3.17
CA LEU A 71 -2.06 -27.22 2.52
C LEU A 71 -2.17 -27.55 1.03
N LYS A 72 -3.11 -28.42 0.64
CA LYS A 72 -3.38 -28.69 -0.78
C LYS A 72 -3.87 -27.42 -1.49
N HIS A 73 -4.83 -26.71 -0.90
CA HIS A 73 -5.33 -25.45 -1.44
C HIS A 73 -4.23 -24.37 -1.52
N ALA A 74 -3.36 -24.29 -0.51
CA ALA A 74 -2.19 -23.40 -0.51
C ALA A 74 -1.24 -23.72 -1.67
N ALA A 75 -0.98 -25.01 -1.94
CA ALA A 75 -0.17 -25.44 -3.07
C ALA A 75 -0.83 -25.10 -4.42
N ASP A 76 -2.11 -25.45 -4.58
CA ASP A 76 -2.89 -25.22 -5.81
C ASP A 76 -2.98 -23.72 -6.16
N THR A 77 -2.96 -22.85 -5.15
CA THR A 77 -3.06 -21.38 -5.30
C THR A 77 -1.73 -20.63 -5.09
N ASN A 78 -0.62 -21.36 -4.90
CA ASN A 78 0.73 -20.82 -4.66
C ASN A 78 0.77 -19.79 -3.51
N GLN A 79 0.19 -20.15 -2.36
CA GLN A 79 0.12 -19.34 -1.16
C GLN A 79 1.03 -19.87 -0.05
N CYS A 80 1.54 -18.94 0.77
CA CYS A 80 2.18 -19.28 2.02
C CYS A 80 1.14 -19.73 3.04
N PHE A 81 1.53 -20.61 3.96
CA PHE A 81 0.66 -21.19 4.98
C PHE A 81 1.15 -20.76 6.36
N PHE A 82 0.21 -20.33 7.21
CA PHE A 82 0.49 -19.98 8.60
C PHE A 82 -0.47 -20.70 9.55
N LEU A 83 0.09 -21.32 10.59
CA LEU A 83 -0.68 -21.83 11.73
C LEU A 83 -0.89 -20.71 12.74
N ILE A 84 -2.12 -20.55 13.23
CA ILE A 84 -2.45 -19.57 14.26
C ILE A 84 -3.06 -20.30 15.44
N HIS A 85 -2.63 -19.96 16.65
CA HIS A 85 -3.29 -20.40 17.87
C HIS A 85 -3.30 -19.34 18.97
N SER A 86 -4.12 -19.53 20.00
CA SER A 86 -4.14 -18.68 21.21
C SER A 86 -3.53 -19.39 22.39
N HIS A 87 -2.87 -18.62 23.27
CA HIS A 87 -2.59 -18.99 24.66
C HIS A 87 -3.38 -18.04 25.60
N PRO A 88 -4.58 -18.42 26.05
CA PRO A 88 -5.49 -17.49 26.74
C PRO A 88 -4.95 -16.90 28.06
N SER A 89 -4.17 -17.66 28.82
CA SER A 89 -3.72 -17.27 30.17
C SER A 89 -2.24 -16.87 30.28
N HIS A 90 -1.48 -16.88 29.18
CA HIS A 90 -0.02 -16.79 29.21
C HIS A 90 0.52 -15.56 28.47
N ILE A 91 1.83 -15.33 28.55
CA ILE A 91 2.50 -14.32 27.73
C ILE A 91 2.39 -14.76 26.25
N PRO A 92 2.23 -13.84 25.28
CA PRO A 92 2.22 -14.17 23.85
C PRO A 92 3.59 -14.68 23.41
N SER A 93 3.94 -15.92 23.71
CA SER A 93 5.21 -16.56 23.38
C SER A 93 4.98 -18.00 23.00
N PHE A 94 5.72 -18.48 21.99
CA PHE A 94 5.71 -19.87 21.59
C PHE A 94 6.12 -20.77 22.76
N SER A 95 5.36 -21.82 23.00
CA SER A 95 5.60 -22.81 24.04
C SER A 95 6.68 -23.82 23.60
N ARG A 96 7.19 -24.59 24.55
CA ARG A 96 8.11 -25.70 24.22
C ARG A 96 7.42 -26.77 23.36
N ALA A 97 6.12 -26.95 23.49
CA ALA A 97 5.37 -27.89 22.65
C ALA A 97 5.32 -27.39 21.20
N ASP A 98 5.11 -26.09 21.00
CA ASP A 98 5.09 -25.45 19.68
C ASP A 98 6.42 -25.63 18.94
N ASP A 99 7.53 -25.40 19.64
CA ASP A 99 8.88 -25.54 19.09
C ASP A 99 9.22 -26.98 18.66
N ILE A 100 8.51 -27.98 19.18
CA ILE A 100 8.69 -29.39 18.84
C ILE A 100 7.74 -29.84 17.72
N GLU A 101 6.48 -29.40 17.76
CA GLU A 101 5.44 -29.89 16.84
C GLU A 101 5.32 -29.06 15.56
N GLU A 102 5.44 -27.73 15.62
CA GLU A 102 5.31 -26.86 14.45
C GLU A 102 6.33 -27.19 13.34
N PRO A 103 7.62 -27.46 13.61
CA PRO A 103 8.56 -27.81 12.55
C PRO A 103 8.12 -29.02 11.69
N LYS A 104 7.42 -29.99 12.29
CA LYS A 104 6.91 -31.18 11.57
C LYS A 104 5.81 -30.80 10.58
N LEU A 105 4.88 -29.96 11.02
CA LEU A 105 3.81 -29.43 10.17
C LEU A 105 4.37 -28.54 9.07
N ILE A 106 5.29 -27.64 9.42
CA ILE A 106 5.92 -26.71 8.49
C ILE A 106 6.74 -27.46 7.45
N LYS A 107 7.48 -28.51 7.82
CA LYS A 107 8.17 -29.38 6.85
C LYS A 107 7.19 -30.03 5.87
N THR A 108 6.01 -30.44 6.35
CA THR A 108 4.94 -30.94 5.49
C THR A 108 4.42 -29.85 4.54
N ALA A 109 4.34 -28.60 5.01
CA ALA A 109 3.96 -27.47 4.17
C ALA A 109 4.99 -27.22 3.06
N TYR A 110 6.29 -27.21 3.38
CA TYR A 110 7.37 -27.07 2.38
C TYR A 110 7.34 -28.16 1.32
N VAL A 111 7.13 -29.43 1.71
CA VAL A 111 7.05 -30.56 0.75
C VAL A 111 5.85 -30.42 -0.21
N ARG A 112 4.77 -29.74 0.21
CA ARG A 112 3.53 -29.66 -0.58
C ARG A 112 3.36 -28.34 -1.32
N ALA A 113 3.83 -27.25 -0.74
CA ALA A 113 3.71 -25.88 -1.22
C ALA A 113 5.11 -25.27 -1.40
N GLU A 114 5.94 -25.93 -2.21
CA GLU A 114 7.40 -25.76 -2.39
C GLU A 114 7.93 -24.32 -2.55
N LYS A 115 7.09 -23.32 -2.85
CA LYS A 115 7.52 -21.93 -3.13
C LYS A 115 7.17 -20.92 -2.02
N GLY A 116 6.56 -21.40 -0.93
CA GLY A 116 6.13 -20.58 0.20
C GLY A 116 7.20 -20.37 1.27
N MET A 117 7.09 -19.29 2.02
CA MET A 117 7.69 -19.17 3.35
C MET A 117 6.55 -19.32 4.35
N HIS A 118 6.60 -20.37 5.16
CA HIS A 118 5.51 -20.74 6.05
C HIS A 118 5.79 -20.23 7.46
N GLY A 119 4.77 -20.06 8.30
CA GLY A 119 4.99 -19.47 9.62
C GLY A 119 3.93 -19.82 10.64
N SER A 120 4.03 -19.17 11.78
CA SER A 120 3.10 -19.35 12.88
C SER A 120 2.85 -18.04 13.61
N MET A 121 1.68 -17.89 14.21
CA MET A 121 1.37 -16.77 15.10
C MET A 121 0.64 -17.24 16.35
N VAL A 122 1.03 -16.68 17.49
CA VAL A 122 0.40 -16.92 18.79
C VAL A 122 -0.26 -15.64 19.26
N TYR A 123 -1.54 -15.73 19.58
CA TYR A 123 -2.29 -14.65 20.23
C TYR A 123 -2.37 -14.92 21.73
N SER A 124 -2.14 -13.90 22.54
CA SER A 124 -2.55 -13.91 23.93
C SER A 124 -3.14 -12.56 24.28
N ASN A 125 -4.37 -12.57 24.78
CA ASN A 125 -5.12 -11.35 25.07
C ASN A 125 -5.11 -10.40 23.85
N ASP A 126 -4.43 -9.26 23.97
CA ASP A 126 -4.29 -8.24 22.91
C ASP A 126 -2.93 -8.24 22.19
N ALA A 127 -2.03 -9.14 22.57
CA ALA A 127 -0.65 -9.19 22.09
C ALA A 127 -0.39 -10.41 21.21
N ILE A 128 0.57 -10.27 20.30
CA ILE A 128 0.84 -11.24 19.25
C ILE A 128 2.33 -11.53 19.21
N SER A 129 2.71 -12.80 19.16
CA SER A 129 4.01 -13.21 18.65
C SER A 129 3.85 -13.88 17.30
N ALA A 130 4.80 -13.67 16.42
CA ALA A 130 4.72 -14.17 15.06
C ALA A 130 6.11 -14.55 14.56
N ARG A 131 6.19 -15.67 13.84
CA ARG A 131 7.44 -16.18 13.25
C ARG A 131 7.22 -16.72 11.85
N VAL A 132 8.27 -16.64 11.04
CA VAL A 132 8.38 -17.32 9.75
C VAL A 132 9.48 -18.37 9.88
N TRP A 133 9.23 -19.53 9.30
CA TRP A 133 10.21 -20.61 9.20
C TRP A 133 10.96 -20.49 7.87
N LEU A 134 12.26 -20.77 7.91
CA LEU A 134 13.20 -20.70 6.81
C LEU A 134 13.95 -22.03 6.72
N GLU A 135 14.24 -22.46 5.49
CA GLU A 135 15.01 -23.67 5.21
C GLU A 135 16.42 -23.27 4.76
N GLU A 136 17.45 -23.76 5.47
CA GLU A 136 18.85 -23.66 5.09
C GLU A 136 19.48 -25.06 5.10
N GLY A 137 19.69 -25.61 3.90
CA GLY A 137 20.02 -27.03 3.74
C GLY A 137 18.89 -27.91 4.24
N ASP A 138 19.21 -28.87 5.13
CA ASP A 138 18.22 -29.77 5.75
C ASP A 138 17.65 -29.22 7.08
N THR A 139 18.02 -27.99 7.47
CA THR A 139 17.66 -27.40 8.77
C THR A 139 16.56 -26.36 8.61
N LEU A 140 15.53 -26.47 9.47
CA LEU A 140 14.52 -25.42 9.64
C LEU A 140 14.88 -24.56 10.85
N TYR A 141 14.86 -23.25 10.66
CA TYR A 141 14.95 -22.26 11.74
C TYR A 141 13.86 -21.22 11.58
N SER A 142 13.60 -20.41 12.61
CA SER A 142 12.54 -19.41 12.58
C SER A 142 13.06 -18.01 12.89
N GLU A 143 12.48 -17.02 12.21
CA GLU A 143 12.75 -15.59 12.39
C GLU A 143 11.46 -14.86 12.79
N PRO A 144 11.52 -13.83 13.65
CA PRO A 144 10.33 -13.10 14.07
C PRO A 144 9.75 -12.27 12.91
N ILE A 145 8.43 -12.19 12.83
CA ILE A 145 7.78 -11.17 11.99
C ILE A 145 7.86 -9.83 12.72
N ASN A 146 8.42 -8.81 12.05
CA ASN A 146 8.71 -7.54 12.71
C ASN A 146 7.54 -6.54 12.75
N LEU A 147 6.55 -6.72 11.88
CA LEU A 147 5.46 -5.76 11.70
C LEU A 147 4.18 -6.44 11.19
N ILE A 148 3.07 -6.11 11.82
CA ILE A 148 1.71 -6.44 11.39
C ILE A 148 1.02 -5.15 10.97
N ARG A 149 0.57 -5.09 9.71
CA ARG A 149 -0.22 -3.99 9.16
C ARG A 149 -1.68 -4.43 9.08
N ILE A 150 -2.61 -3.59 9.50
CA ILE A 150 -4.05 -3.86 9.41
C ILE A 150 -4.68 -2.74 8.60
N ILE A 151 -5.21 -3.07 7.42
CA ILE A 151 -5.72 -2.10 6.45
C ILE A 151 -7.25 -2.14 6.48
N GLY A 152 -7.87 -1.02 6.83
CA GLY A 152 -9.32 -0.90 6.94
C GLY A 152 -9.82 0.53 6.86
N LYS A 153 -10.81 0.87 7.70
CA LYS A 153 -11.23 2.26 7.88
C LYS A 153 -10.10 3.10 8.48
N GLN A 154 -9.45 2.54 9.50
CA GLN A 154 -8.21 3.01 10.08
C GLN A 154 -7.10 2.02 9.75
N TYR A 155 -5.88 2.51 9.61
CA TYR A 155 -4.68 1.73 9.39
C TYR A 155 -3.90 1.61 10.68
N GLU A 156 -3.70 0.36 11.09
CA GLU A 156 -3.01 0.05 12.33
C GLU A 156 -1.71 -0.68 12.03
N PHE A 157 -0.70 -0.36 12.83
CA PHE A 157 0.62 -0.95 12.79
C PHE A 157 0.90 -1.53 14.16
N LYS A 158 1.04 -2.86 14.24
CA LYS A 158 1.33 -3.59 15.46
C LYS A 158 2.71 -4.21 15.36
N ILE A 159 3.52 -4.01 16.38
CA ILE A 159 4.83 -4.65 16.52
C ILE A 159 4.62 -5.92 17.35
N PRO A 160 4.89 -7.12 16.80
CA PRO A 160 4.79 -8.36 17.57
C PRO A 160 5.68 -8.34 18.81
N TYR A 161 5.27 -9.03 19.87
CA TYR A 161 5.95 -9.06 21.16
C TYR A 161 7.38 -9.61 21.05
N ASN A 162 7.58 -10.60 20.20
CA ASN A 162 8.89 -11.19 19.90
C ASN A 162 9.69 -10.44 18.82
N ALA A 163 9.21 -9.30 18.31
CA ALA A 163 9.94 -8.53 17.31
C ALA A 163 11.11 -7.77 17.95
N PRO A 164 12.26 -7.67 17.26
CA PRO A 164 13.39 -6.88 17.73
C PRO A 164 13.03 -5.39 17.82
N ILE A 165 13.52 -4.74 18.87
CA ILE A 165 13.31 -3.30 19.10
C ILE A 165 14.12 -2.51 18.05
N SER A 166 13.45 -1.71 17.22
CA SER A 166 14.12 -0.81 16.28
C SER A 166 14.36 0.57 16.91
N PRO A 167 15.61 1.09 16.92
CA PRO A 167 15.96 2.33 17.60
C PRO A 167 15.73 3.61 16.76
N ASN A 168 14.98 3.56 15.65
CA ASN A 168 14.77 4.77 14.84
C ASN A 168 13.88 5.78 15.56
N ILE A 169 14.52 6.83 16.09
CA ILE A 169 13.87 7.94 16.79
C ILE A 169 14.14 9.21 16.00
N ILE A 170 13.14 9.71 15.28
CA ILE A 170 13.16 11.10 14.83
C ILE A 170 13.03 12.00 16.06
N PRO A 171 13.85 13.07 16.21
CA PRO A 171 13.79 13.94 17.38
C PRO A 171 12.40 14.56 17.55
N ILE A 172 11.66 14.09 18.56
CA ILE A 172 10.28 14.53 18.88
C ILE A 172 10.21 16.05 19.14
N LYS A 173 11.32 16.67 19.54
CA LYS A 173 11.40 18.10 19.88
C LYS A 173 10.91 19.04 18.77
N PHE A 174 11.12 18.69 17.49
CA PHE A 174 10.67 19.53 16.37
C PHE A 174 9.14 19.52 16.18
N PHE A 175 8.45 18.53 16.77
CA PHE A 175 7.04 18.25 16.51
C PHE A 175 6.14 18.46 17.74
N ASP A 176 6.55 19.29 18.70
CA ASP A 176 5.81 19.51 19.97
C ASP A 176 4.31 19.78 19.76
N ARG A 177 3.95 20.66 18.80
CA ARG A 177 2.54 20.96 18.51
C ARG A 177 1.78 19.78 17.91
N GLN A 178 2.42 18.99 17.04
CA GLN A 178 1.82 17.79 16.46
C GLN A 178 1.63 16.71 17.53
N VAL A 179 2.62 16.54 18.39
CA VAL A 179 2.58 15.61 19.53
C VAL A 179 1.48 15.98 20.51
N ARG A 180 1.24 17.28 20.76
CA ARG A 180 0.11 17.73 21.59
C ARG A 180 -1.25 17.40 20.95
N ALA A 181 -1.34 17.45 19.63
CA ALA A 181 -2.57 17.16 18.91
C ALA A 181 -2.86 15.65 18.78
N PHE A 182 -1.84 14.85 18.49
CA PHE A 182 -2.00 13.44 18.09
C PHE A 182 -1.24 12.42 18.94
N GLY A 183 -0.42 12.87 19.89
CA GLY A 183 0.30 12.02 20.83
C GLY A 183 1.70 11.55 20.39
N LYS A 184 2.39 10.95 21.37
CA LYS A 184 3.66 10.21 21.28
C LYS A 184 3.73 9.28 20.07
N ASP A 185 2.73 8.44 19.99
CA ASP A 185 2.81 7.19 19.24
C ASP A 185 2.56 7.43 17.75
N LEU A 186 1.69 8.38 17.38
CA LEU A 186 1.57 8.78 15.98
C LEU A 186 2.88 9.37 15.46
N GLN A 187 3.55 10.23 16.22
CA GLN A 187 4.80 10.84 15.74
C GLN A 187 5.90 9.80 15.53
N LYS A 188 5.97 8.78 16.41
CA LYS A 188 6.89 7.64 16.23
C LYS A 188 6.51 6.84 14.98
N LEU A 189 5.22 6.56 14.79
CA LEU A 189 4.73 5.84 13.61
C LEU A 189 5.10 6.59 12.32
N LEU A 190 4.83 7.89 12.21
CA LEU A 190 5.18 8.71 11.05
C LEU A 190 6.68 8.57 10.70
N GLY A 191 7.54 8.57 11.71
CA GLY A 191 8.99 8.40 11.52
C GLY A 191 9.43 6.99 11.09
N GLN A 192 8.55 6.01 11.15
CA GLN A 192 8.78 4.64 10.66
C GLN A 192 8.15 4.40 9.28
N LEU A 193 7.17 5.23 8.88
CA LEU A 193 6.48 5.07 7.62
C LEU A 193 7.38 5.30 6.41
N HIS A 194 7.15 4.48 5.40
CA HIS A 194 7.75 4.59 4.08
C HIS A 194 6.66 4.94 3.06
N ILE A 195 6.72 6.13 2.48
CA ILE A 195 5.67 6.69 1.63
C ILE A 195 6.15 6.87 0.19
N GLY A 196 5.38 6.36 -0.77
CA GLY A 196 5.62 6.59 -2.18
C GLY A 196 4.90 7.84 -2.68
N VAL A 197 5.54 8.64 -3.53
CA VAL A 197 4.91 9.77 -4.23
C VAL A 197 5.18 9.63 -5.72
N VAL A 198 4.13 9.43 -6.51
CA VAL A 198 4.20 9.28 -7.96
C VAL A 198 3.73 10.58 -8.61
N GLY A 199 4.63 11.29 -9.27
CA GLY A 199 4.48 12.66 -9.73
C GLY A 199 4.98 13.66 -8.69
N CYS A 200 5.94 14.50 -9.06
CA CYS A 200 6.57 15.56 -8.29
C CYS A 200 6.26 16.96 -8.86
N GLY A 201 5.15 17.09 -9.60
CA GLY A 201 4.61 18.36 -10.07
C GLY A 201 3.96 19.19 -8.95
N GLY A 202 2.99 20.04 -9.29
CA GLY A 202 2.42 21.00 -8.33
C GLY A 202 1.67 20.39 -7.14
N THR A 203 1.00 19.24 -7.32
CA THR A 203 0.40 18.48 -6.20
C THR A 203 1.47 17.66 -5.46
N GLY A 204 2.29 16.91 -6.21
CA GLY A 204 3.33 16.04 -5.67
C GLY A 204 4.35 16.77 -4.79
N SER A 205 4.91 17.86 -5.27
CA SER A 205 5.85 18.71 -4.52
C SER A 205 5.25 19.24 -3.21
N ALA A 206 3.97 19.62 -3.23
CA ALA A 206 3.24 20.08 -2.04
C ALA A 206 3.00 18.93 -1.04
N VAL A 207 2.73 17.71 -1.53
CA VAL A 207 2.67 16.51 -0.68
C VAL A 207 4.03 16.25 -0.04
N VAL A 208 5.11 16.21 -0.83
CA VAL A 208 6.47 15.94 -0.32
C VAL A 208 6.85 16.93 0.78
N GLU A 209 6.66 18.24 0.56
CA GLU A 209 6.98 19.24 1.57
C GLU A 209 6.20 19.00 2.88
N GLN A 210 4.89 18.72 2.79
CA GLN A 210 4.07 18.43 3.96
C GLN A 210 4.50 17.15 4.68
N LEU A 211 4.78 16.06 3.96
CA LEU A 211 5.21 14.78 4.54
C LEU A 211 6.53 14.92 5.31
N VAL A 212 7.51 15.64 4.77
CA VAL A 212 8.78 15.90 5.47
C VAL A 212 8.51 16.71 6.73
N ARG A 213 7.67 17.74 6.66
CA ARG A 213 7.33 18.60 7.81
C ARG A 213 6.49 17.88 8.87
N LEU A 214 5.75 16.83 8.51
CA LEU A 214 5.08 15.94 9.45
C LEU A 214 6.05 14.95 10.13
N GLY A 215 7.27 14.82 9.64
CA GLY A 215 8.28 13.90 10.16
C GLY A 215 8.14 12.49 9.61
N ILE A 216 7.75 12.34 8.33
CA ILE A 216 7.78 11.03 7.65
C ILE A 216 9.22 10.50 7.57
N GLY A 217 9.41 9.22 7.86
CA GLY A 217 10.74 8.61 7.94
C GLY A 217 11.42 8.37 6.59
N SER A 218 10.67 7.94 5.58
CA SER A 218 11.23 7.62 4.26
C SER A 218 10.26 7.95 3.13
N LEU A 219 10.80 8.44 2.02
CA LEU A 219 10.08 8.77 0.79
C LEU A 219 10.70 8.07 -0.42
N VAL A 220 9.86 7.52 -1.30
CA VAL A 220 10.23 7.13 -2.66
C VAL A 220 9.53 8.09 -3.62
N LEU A 221 10.32 8.84 -4.38
CA LEU A 221 9.83 9.87 -5.30
C LEU A 221 10.02 9.39 -6.73
N ILE A 222 8.95 9.33 -7.52
CA ILE A 222 8.98 8.87 -8.91
C ILE A 222 8.39 9.95 -9.80
N ASP A 223 9.21 10.54 -10.67
CA ASP A 223 8.81 11.50 -11.70
C ASP A 223 9.97 11.64 -12.71
N ASP A 224 9.69 11.55 -14.00
CA ASP A 224 10.67 11.65 -15.08
C ASP A 224 10.78 13.05 -15.72
N ASP A 225 9.99 14.01 -15.27
CA ASP A 225 9.98 15.34 -15.86
C ASP A 225 11.11 16.22 -15.30
N LEU A 226 11.45 17.22 -16.11
CA LEU A 226 12.35 18.31 -15.75
C LEU A 226 11.57 19.53 -15.23
N ILE A 227 12.26 20.38 -14.48
CA ILE A 227 11.81 21.75 -14.23
C ILE A 227 11.90 22.54 -15.54
N GLU A 228 10.80 23.20 -15.88
CA GLU A 228 10.64 24.08 -17.05
C GLU A 228 10.18 25.47 -16.59
N ASP A 229 10.42 26.48 -17.41
CA ASP A 229 9.95 27.86 -17.15
C ASP A 229 8.45 27.92 -16.90
N THR A 230 7.68 27.03 -17.54
CA THR A 230 6.22 26.98 -17.42
C THR A 230 5.72 26.23 -16.18
N ASN A 231 6.59 25.52 -15.46
CA ASN A 231 6.20 24.70 -14.31
C ASN A 231 6.86 25.09 -12.98
N ILE A 232 7.98 25.81 -13.03
CA ILE A 232 8.71 26.26 -11.85
C ILE A 232 7.87 27.07 -10.86
N SER A 233 6.89 27.84 -11.36
CA SER A 233 6.01 28.70 -10.55
C SER A 233 5.07 27.95 -9.60
N ARG A 234 4.93 26.63 -9.77
CA ARG A 234 3.99 25.81 -8.98
C ARG A 234 4.63 24.61 -8.28
N ILE A 235 5.94 24.45 -8.37
CA ILE A 235 6.66 23.33 -7.76
C ILE A 235 7.32 23.83 -6.48
N HIS A 236 6.96 23.23 -5.35
CA HIS A 236 7.53 23.60 -4.05
C HIS A 236 9.02 23.28 -3.99
N GLY A 237 9.83 24.18 -3.41
CA GLY A 237 11.28 24.01 -3.28
C GLY A 237 12.11 24.26 -4.55
N SER A 238 11.49 24.46 -5.73
CA SER A 238 12.23 24.84 -6.93
C SER A 238 12.63 26.32 -6.91
N ILE A 239 13.81 26.61 -7.44
CA ILE A 239 14.33 27.98 -7.68
C ILE A 239 14.72 28.12 -9.15
N MET A 240 14.91 29.36 -9.64
CA MET A 240 15.18 29.63 -11.07
C MET A 240 16.38 28.86 -11.62
N GLU A 241 17.39 28.62 -10.78
CA GLU A 241 18.60 27.87 -11.12
C GLU A 241 18.37 26.36 -11.27
N ASP A 242 17.21 25.83 -10.87
CA ASP A 242 16.88 24.41 -11.01
C ASP A 242 16.28 24.06 -12.40
N GLN A 243 16.17 25.02 -13.33
CA GLN A 243 15.73 24.75 -14.71
C GLN A 243 16.54 23.63 -15.36
N GLY A 244 15.85 22.68 -16.02
CA GLY A 244 16.48 21.52 -16.66
C GLY A 244 16.92 20.43 -15.68
N ARG A 245 16.71 20.57 -14.37
CA ARG A 245 16.91 19.50 -13.39
C ARG A 245 15.66 18.65 -13.26
N TYR A 246 15.82 17.35 -12.99
CA TYR A 246 14.69 16.48 -12.68
C TYR A 246 13.94 16.94 -11.43
N LYS A 247 12.61 16.92 -11.48
CA LYS A 247 11.74 17.31 -10.36
C LYS A 247 12.07 16.53 -9.08
N VAL A 248 12.29 15.21 -9.19
CA VAL A 248 12.65 14.36 -8.04
C VAL A 248 13.93 14.81 -7.33
N HIS A 249 14.94 15.31 -8.06
CA HIS A 249 16.19 15.77 -7.45
C HIS A 249 16.04 17.14 -6.79
N VAL A 250 15.15 17.99 -7.31
CA VAL A 250 14.77 19.24 -6.64
C VAL A 250 14.05 18.95 -5.32
N MET A 251 13.14 17.97 -5.31
CA MET A 251 12.49 17.52 -4.08
C MET A 251 13.49 16.95 -3.08
N GLU A 252 14.42 16.10 -3.52
CA GLU A 252 15.47 15.54 -2.65
C GLU A 252 16.33 16.65 -2.02
N LYS A 253 16.74 17.64 -2.81
CA LYS A 253 17.43 18.85 -2.34
C LYS A 253 16.60 19.58 -1.27
N MET A 254 15.31 19.81 -1.52
CA MET A 254 14.41 20.46 -0.57
C MET A 254 14.30 19.67 0.74
N VAL A 255 14.09 18.35 0.68
CA VAL A 255 13.99 17.49 1.88
C VAL A 255 15.27 17.57 2.71
N LYS A 256 16.43 17.49 2.05
CA LYS A 256 17.74 17.61 2.71
C LYS A 256 17.92 18.97 3.38
N GLN A 257 17.45 20.05 2.77
CA GLN A 257 17.51 21.40 3.34
C GLN A 257 16.57 21.58 4.54
N ILE A 258 15.38 20.97 4.54
CA ILE A 258 14.47 20.97 5.70
C ILE A 258 15.10 20.24 6.89
N GLY A 259 15.80 19.13 6.66
CA GLY A 259 16.77 18.59 7.61
C GLY A 259 16.18 17.79 8.80
N TYR A 260 14.97 17.24 8.69
CA TYR A 260 14.37 16.39 9.74
C TYR A 260 14.81 14.91 9.72
N GLY A 261 15.74 14.55 8.84
CA GLY A 261 16.28 13.18 8.75
C GLY A 261 15.45 12.21 7.91
N THR A 262 14.42 12.70 7.20
CA THR A 262 13.68 11.92 6.20
C THR A 262 14.62 11.41 5.12
N LYS A 263 14.63 10.09 4.90
CA LYS A 263 15.40 9.46 3.82
C LYS A 263 14.62 9.56 2.51
N VAL A 264 15.30 9.88 1.42
CA VAL A 264 14.68 10.01 0.09
C VAL A 264 15.37 9.07 -0.88
N GLU A 265 14.57 8.31 -1.64
CA GLU A 265 15.00 7.63 -2.86
C GLU A 265 14.34 8.36 -4.04
N ALA A 266 15.13 9.14 -4.78
CA ALA A 266 14.68 9.89 -5.95
C ALA A 266 14.90 9.06 -7.23
N ILE A 267 13.81 8.74 -7.92
CA ILE A 267 13.81 7.91 -9.13
C ILE A 267 13.33 8.75 -10.32
N ALA A 268 14.27 9.23 -11.11
CA ALA A 268 14.02 10.01 -12.32
C ALA A 268 13.63 9.11 -13.51
N LYS A 269 12.52 8.37 -13.37
CA LYS A 269 12.00 7.41 -14.36
C LYS A 269 10.48 7.37 -14.36
N LYS A 270 9.91 6.85 -15.44
CA LYS A 270 8.46 6.68 -15.55
C LYS A 270 7.98 5.61 -14.56
N ILE A 271 6.80 5.82 -13.99
CA ILE A 271 6.11 4.77 -13.21
C ILE A 271 5.73 3.56 -14.08
N LEU A 272 5.69 3.75 -15.40
CA LEU A 272 5.49 2.71 -16.40
C LEU A 272 6.72 1.83 -16.61
N ASP A 273 7.84 2.10 -15.94
CA ASP A 273 8.96 1.17 -15.90
C ASP A 273 8.72 0.16 -14.79
N LYS A 274 8.82 -1.13 -15.13
CA LYS A 274 8.52 -2.23 -14.20
C LYS A 274 9.37 -2.16 -12.93
N SER A 275 10.68 -1.94 -13.07
CA SER A 275 11.59 -1.85 -11.93
C SER A 275 11.26 -0.68 -11.02
N THR A 276 10.86 0.47 -11.60
CA THR A 276 10.39 1.65 -10.90
C THR A 276 9.09 1.38 -10.14
N ALA A 277 8.08 0.79 -10.79
CA ALA A 277 6.82 0.42 -10.15
C ALA A 277 7.02 -0.56 -8.99
N LEU A 278 7.94 -1.52 -9.14
CA LEU A 278 8.24 -2.51 -8.10
C LEU A 278 8.91 -1.91 -6.87
N LYS A 279 9.48 -0.70 -6.92
CA LYS A 279 9.95 -0.01 -5.71
C LYS A 279 8.81 0.42 -4.78
N LEU A 280 7.64 0.73 -5.35
CA LEU A 280 6.48 1.15 -4.56
C LEU A 280 5.86 0.03 -3.72
N ARG A 281 6.19 -1.25 -3.96
CA ARG A 281 5.68 -2.37 -3.14
C ARG A 281 6.23 -2.37 -1.72
N GLU A 282 7.32 -1.63 -1.49
CA GLU A 282 7.94 -1.43 -0.17
C GLU A 282 7.19 -0.39 0.67
N CYS A 283 6.33 0.41 0.05
CA CYS A 283 5.63 1.49 0.71
C CYS A 283 4.50 0.99 1.63
N ASP A 284 4.25 1.76 2.68
CA ASP A 284 3.10 1.61 3.56
C ASP A 284 1.87 2.35 3.01
N LEU A 285 2.09 3.41 2.23
CA LEU A 285 1.06 4.18 1.52
C LEU A 285 1.67 4.90 0.32
N ILE A 286 0.88 5.12 -0.73
CA ILE A 286 1.30 5.81 -1.95
C ILE A 286 0.40 7.02 -2.21
N PHE A 287 0.99 8.16 -2.56
CA PHE A 287 0.28 9.30 -3.12
C PHE A 287 0.37 9.29 -4.65
N GLY A 288 -0.79 9.22 -5.31
CA GLY A 288 -0.92 9.36 -6.76
C GLY A 288 -1.09 10.82 -7.13
N CYS A 289 -0.02 11.45 -7.64
CA CYS A 289 0.04 12.84 -8.07
C CYS A 289 0.30 12.98 -9.57
N THR A 290 0.18 11.89 -10.33
CA THR A 290 0.31 11.88 -11.79
C THR A 290 -0.99 12.31 -12.46
N ASP A 291 -0.89 12.85 -13.67
CA ASP A 291 -2.02 13.32 -14.48
C ASP A 291 -2.49 12.29 -15.53
N ASP A 292 -1.66 11.32 -15.88
CA ASP A 292 -1.96 10.28 -16.87
C ASP A 292 -2.81 9.12 -16.33
N HIS A 293 -3.51 8.44 -17.22
CA HIS A 293 -4.35 7.30 -16.88
C HIS A 293 -3.53 6.01 -16.68
N ALA A 294 -2.44 5.82 -17.42
CA ALA A 294 -1.60 4.65 -17.37
C ALA A 294 -0.85 4.53 -16.02
N GLY A 295 -0.24 5.61 -15.55
CA GLY A 295 0.41 5.71 -14.24
C GLY A 295 -0.58 5.50 -13.10
N ARG A 296 -1.78 6.11 -13.19
CA ARG A 296 -2.88 5.81 -12.26
C ARG A 296 -3.29 4.34 -12.27
N SER A 297 -3.27 3.67 -13.42
CA SER A 297 -3.54 2.23 -13.49
C SER A 297 -2.50 1.39 -12.75
N ILE A 298 -1.21 1.75 -12.85
CA ILE A 298 -0.13 1.05 -12.13
C ILE A 298 -0.32 1.15 -10.62
N ILE A 299 -0.49 2.37 -10.07
CA ILE A 299 -0.66 2.55 -8.62
C ILE A 299 -1.97 1.90 -8.12
N ASN A 300 -3.02 1.94 -8.93
CA ASN A 300 -4.27 1.24 -8.62
C ASN A 300 -4.06 -0.28 -8.52
N ASP A 301 -3.26 -0.87 -9.42
CA ASP A 301 -2.93 -2.29 -9.37
C ASP A 301 -2.05 -2.66 -8.17
N LEU A 302 -1.06 -1.82 -7.85
CA LEU A 302 -0.25 -1.99 -6.64
C LEU A 302 -1.13 -2.03 -5.40
N SER A 303 -2.14 -1.15 -5.32
CA SER A 303 -3.05 -1.12 -4.17
C SER A 303 -3.80 -2.43 -3.97
N ILE A 304 -4.37 -2.96 -5.05
CA ILE A 304 -5.20 -4.16 -5.02
C ILE A 304 -4.34 -5.41 -4.75
N ARG A 305 -3.17 -5.51 -5.37
CA ARG A 305 -2.35 -6.74 -5.35
C ARG A 305 -1.44 -6.84 -4.12
N TYR A 306 -0.99 -5.71 -3.59
CA TYR A 306 -0.03 -5.65 -2.47
C TYR A 306 -0.63 -5.13 -1.17
N PHE A 307 -1.94 -4.85 -1.16
CA PHE A 307 -2.63 -4.22 -0.04
C PHE A 307 -1.99 -2.91 0.40
N ILE A 308 -1.60 -2.09 -0.57
CA ILE A 308 -0.99 -0.78 -0.33
C ILE A 308 -2.04 0.30 -0.55
N PRO A 309 -2.46 1.03 0.48
CA PRO A 309 -3.31 2.19 0.32
C PRO A 309 -2.76 3.19 -0.69
N VAL A 310 -3.63 3.72 -1.56
CA VAL A 310 -3.28 4.81 -2.47
C VAL A 310 -4.20 5.99 -2.23
N ILE A 311 -3.64 7.19 -2.10
CA ILE A 311 -4.38 8.44 -2.12
C ILE A 311 -4.10 9.12 -3.45
N ASP A 312 -5.02 8.96 -4.40
CA ASP A 312 -4.96 9.60 -5.71
C ASP A 312 -5.64 10.97 -5.65
N MET A 313 -5.09 11.95 -6.39
CA MET A 313 -5.66 13.29 -6.41
C MET A 313 -5.56 13.94 -7.79
N ALA A 314 -6.40 14.94 -8.01
CA ALA A 314 -6.37 15.78 -9.20
C ALA A 314 -6.86 17.20 -8.87
N ALA A 315 -6.32 18.18 -9.57
CA ALA A 315 -6.85 19.54 -9.61
C ALA A 315 -7.21 19.84 -11.05
N LEU A 316 -8.45 20.26 -11.29
CA LEU A 316 -8.97 20.64 -12.60
C LEU A 316 -9.37 22.10 -12.55
N ILE A 317 -8.85 22.89 -13.49
CA ILE A 317 -9.19 24.30 -13.67
C ILE A 317 -9.78 24.45 -15.07
N ASP A 318 -11.09 24.61 -15.15
CA ASP A 318 -11.75 24.95 -16.42
C ASP A 318 -11.62 26.45 -16.64
N SER A 319 -10.87 26.85 -17.66
CA SER A 319 -10.62 28.24 -18.00
C SER A 319 -10.77 28.43 -19.51
N GLN A 320 -11.54 29.45 -19.90
CA GLN A 320 -11.65 29.87 -21.29
C GLN A 320 -11.42 31.38 -21.38
N ASP A 321 -10.57 31.80 -22.33
CA ASP A 321 -10.23 33.20 -22.59
C ASP A 321 -9.75 33.96 -21.33
N GLY A 322 -8.98 33.27 -20.47
CA GLY A 322 -8.45 33.83 -19.22
C GLY A 322 -9.49 33.99 -18.10
N ARG A 323 -10.72 33.49 -18.29
CA ARG A 323 -11.77 33.48 -17.27
C ARG A 323 -12.00 32.06 -16.77
N ILE A 324 -11.82 31.90 -15.45
CA ILE A 324 -12.09 30.64 -14.76
C ILE A 324 -13.60 30.40 -14.70
N ARG A 325 -14.05 29.23 -15.16
CA ARG A 325 -15.43 28.77 -15.09
C ARG A 325 -15.69 27.89 -13.88
N SER A 326 -14.78 26.95 -13.60
CA SER A 326 -14.86 26.09 -12.43
C SER A 326 -13.47 25.68 -11.96
N VAL A 327 -13.33 25.40 -10.67
CA VAL A 327 -12.09 24.89 -10.07
C VAL A 327 -12.42 23.77 -9.12
N ILE A 328 -12.02 22.56 -9.49
CA ILE A 328 -12.38 21.35 -8.76
C ILE A 328 -11.12 20.61 -8.33
N GLY A 329 -11.01 20.39 -7.02
CA GLY A 329 -10.08 19.42 -6.45
C GLY A 329 -10.75 18.08 -6.25
N ARG A 330 -10.05 16.97 -6.50
CA ARG A 330 -10.51 15.62 -6.17
C ARG A 330 -9.44 14.92 -5.35
N VAL A 331 -9.88 14.20 -4.32
CA VAL A 331 -9.07 13.24 -3.58
C VAL A 331 -9.84 11.92 -3.52
N THR A 332 -9.14 10.83 -3.78
CA THR A 332 -9.69 9.48 -3.77
C THR A 332 -8.76 8.54 -3.02
N VAL A 333 -9.25 7.94 -1.96
CA VAL A 333 -8.57 6.86 -1.25
C VAL A 333 -8.97 5.53 -1.90
N ILE A 334 -7.98 4.80 -2.37
CA ILE A 334 -8.11 3.44 -2.88
C ILE A 334 -7.68 2.49 -1.78
N LYS A 335 -8.58 1.59 -1.40
CA LYS A 335 -8.32 0.53 -0.45
C LYS A 335 -8.56 -0.83 -1.09
N PRO A 336 -7.89 -1.88 -0.62
CA PRO A 336 -8.15 -3.23 -1.09
C PRO A 336 -9.61 -3.64 -0.84
N LYS A 337 -10.20 -4.43 -1.76
CA LYS A 337 -11.61 -4.86 -1.75
C LYS A 337 -12.66 -3.73 -1.71
N GLU A 338 -12.26 -2.46 -1.88
CA GLU A 338 -13.17 -1.33 -2.06
C GLU A 338 -13.26 -0.91 -3.55
N PRO A 339 -14.18 -0.01 -3.96
CA PRO A 339 -14.17 0.50 -5.32
C PRO A 339 -12.79 1.10 -5.63
N CYS A 340 -12.29 0.88 -6.85
CA CYS A 340 -10.99 1.38 -7.30
C CYS A 340 -11.14 2.52 -8.33
N LEU A 341 -10.06 3.01 -8.95
CA LEU A 341 -10.16 4.10 -9.95
C LEU A 341 -10.94 3.69 -11.19
N LEU A 342 -10.87 2.42 -11.61
CA LEU A 342 -11.71 1.88 -12.70
C LEU A 342 -13.20 1.88 -12.30
N CYS A 343 -13.52 1.41 -11.10
CA CYS A 343 -14.91 1.39 -10.62
C CYS A 343 -15.54 2.79 -10.57
N ARG A 344 -14.71 3.80 -10.30
CA ARG A 344 -15.11 5.22 -10.23
C ARG A 344 -15.02 5.95 -11.58
N ASN A 345 -14.67 5.27 -12.67
CA ASN A 345 -14.43 5.88 -13.99
C ASN A 345 -13.40 7.03 -13.94
N ARG A 346 -12.42 6.96 -13.02
CA ARG A 346 -11.28 7.89 -12.96
C ARG A 346 -10.19 7.49 -13.93
N ILE A 347 -10.15 6.21 -14.30
CA ILE A 347 -9.34 5.71 -15.41
C ILE A 347 -10.17 4.94 -16.42
N SER A 348 -9.83 5.06 -17.71
CA SER A 348 -10.46 4.32 -18.81
C SER A 348 -9.43 3.38 -19.44
N PRO A 349 -9.77 2.10 -19.68
CA PRO A 349 -8.94 1.18 -20.46
C PRO A 349 -8.54 1.71 -21.84
N GLU A 350 -9.41 2.48 -22.49
CA GLU A 350 -9.14 3.05 -23.83
C GLU A 350 -8.03 4.10 -23.73
N LYS A 351 -8.13 5.03 -22.78
CA LYS A 351 -7.10 6.06 -22.56
C LYS A 351 -5.77 5.45 -22.13
N ILE A 352 -5.79 4.47 -21.22
CA ILE A 352 -4.58 3.73 -20.82
C ILE A 352 -3.90 3.12 -22.04
N LYS A 353 -4.67 2.44 -22.90
CA LYS A 353 -4.14 1.82 -24.12
C LYS A 353 -3.55 2.85 -25.07
N SER A 354 -4.20 4.00 -25.25
CA SER A 354 -3.71 5.08 -26.11
C SER A 354 -2.44 5.72 -25.56
N GLU A 355 -2.37 6.03 -24.27
CA GLU A 355 -1.17 6.56 -23.61
C GLU A 355 0.01 5.58 -23.69
N MET A 356 -0.22 4.29 -23.44
CA MET A 356 0.80 3.26 -23.60
C MET A 356 1.27 3.12 -25.05
N MET A 357 0.35 3.20 -26.02
CA MET A 357 0.69 3.13 -27.44
C MET A 357 1.51 4.34 -27.89
N ALA A 358 1.16 5.54 -27.44
CA ALA A 358 1.91 6.75 -27.72
C ALA A 358 3.37 6.65 -27.25
N LEU A 359 3.63 5.90 -26.17
CA LEU A 359 4.98 5.67 -25.66
C LEU A 359 5.75 4.61 -26.46
N TRP A 360 5.13 3.48 -26.82
CA TRP A 360 5.88 2.35 -27.40
C TRP A 360 5.84 2.26 -28.92
N ASP A 361 4.80 2.80 -29.54
CA ASP A 361 4.64 2.88 -30.99
C ASP A 361 3.96 4.21 -31.39
N PRO A 362 4.72 5.33 -31.33
CA PRO A 362 4.20 6.66 -31.67
C PRO A 362 3.58 6.72 -33.07
N ASN A 363 4.17 6.02 -34.04
CA ASN A 363 3.68 5.98 -35.42
C ASN A 363 2.30 5.31 -35.50
N MET A 364 2.09 4.19 -34.80
CA MET A 364 0.78 3.55 -34.75
C MET A 364 -0.25 4.41 -34.01
N TYR A 365 0.16 5.07 -32.92
CA TYR A 365 -0.69 6.00 -32.19
C TYR A 365 -1.16 7.14 -33.08
N GLU A 366 -0.25 7.82 -33.79
CA GLU A 366 -0.59 8.92 -34.70
C GLU A 366 -1.56 8.49 -35.80
N ARG A 367 -1.34 7.32 -36.41
CA ARG A 367 -2.27 6.76 -37.41
C ARG A 367 -3.68 6.54 -36.82
N ARG A 368 -3.77 5.97 -35.62
CA ARG A 368 -5.07 5.73 -34.97
C ARG A 368 -5.79 7.00 -34.56
N VAL A 369 -5.07 8.04 -34.17
CA VAL A 369 -5.66 9.36 -33.92
C VAL A 369 -6.24 9.92 -35.22
N GLN A 370 -5.48 9.88 -36.32
CA GLN A 370 -5.95 10.34 -37.64
C GLN A 370 -7.18 9.57 -38.15
N GLU A 371 -7.23 8.27 -37.89
CA GLU A 371 -8.36 7.40 -38.24
C GLU A 371 -9.56 7.52 -37.28
N GLY A 372 -9.45 8.31 -36.19
CA GLY A 372 -10.51 8.50 -35.19
C GLY A 372 -10.69 7.34 -34.21
N TYR A 373 -9.75 6.40 -34.14
CA TYR A 373 -9.77 5.23 -33.25
C TYR A 373 -9.08 5.46 -31.90
N SER A 374 -8.36 6.57 -31.72
CA SER A 374 -7.70 6.96 -30.46
C SER A 374 -7.99 8.43 -30.13
N PRO A 375 -8.21 8.79 -28.85
CA PRO A 375 -8.31 10.18 -28.43
C PRO A 375 -6.96 10.90 -28.60
N GLU A 376 -7.00 12.21 -28.86
CA GLU A 376 -5.82 13.08 -28.78
C GLU A 376 -5.33 13.22 -27.33
N LEU A 377 -4.03 13.01 -27.12
CA LEU A 377 -3.33 13.24 -25.86
C LEU A 377 -2.64 14.61 -25.93
N GLY A 378 -2.72 15.42 -24.86
CA GLY A 378 -1.80 16.55 -24.68
C GLY A 378 -2.39 17.97 -24.60
N ILE A 379 -3.57 18.16 -24.00
CA ILE A 379 -3.94 19.52 -23.54
C ILE A 379 -3.27 19.74 -22.18
N LYS A 380 -2.29 20.66 -22.10
CA LYS A 380 -1.73 21.10 -20.80
C LYS A 380 -2.82 21.90 -20.09
N ASP A 381 -3.47 21.28 -19.11
CA ASP A 381 -4.48 21.95 -18.29
C ASP A 381 -3.85 23.10 -17.48
N PRO A 382 -4.59 24.21 -17.27
CA PRO A 382 -4.15 25.27 -16.38
C PRO A 382 -3.88 24.73 -14.97
N ALA A 383 -2.75 25.13 -14.38
CA ALA A 383 -2.36 24.70 -13.04
C ALA A 383 -1.82 25.88 -12.22
N VAL A 384 -2.41 26.13 -11.06
CA VAL A 384 -2.05 27.22 -10.15
C VAL A 384 -1.71 26.65 -8.78
N ILE A 385 -0.57 27.09 -8.23
CA ILE A 385 0.01 26.55 -6.99
C ILE A 385 -0.96 26.52 -5.82
N THR A 386 -1.83 27.51 -5.68
CA THR A 386 -2.82 27.59 -4.59
C THR A 386 -3.78 26.40 -4.61
N PHE A 387 -4.31 26.05 -5.78
CA PHE A 387 -5.27 24.95 -5.91
C PHE A 387 -4.57 23.59 -5.80
N THR A 388 -3.40 23.42 -6.42
CA THR A 388 -2.65 22.17 -6.31
C THR A 388 -2.19 21.91 -4.86
N THR A 389 -1.76 22.95 -4.15
CA THR A 389 -1.36 22.87 -2.73
C THR A 389 -2.56 22.56 -1.84
N SER A 390 -3.72 23.17 -2.11
CA SER A 390 -4.95 22.88 -1.37
C SER A 390 -5.39 21.43 -1.55
N VAL A 391 -5.40 20.91 -2.78
CA VAL A 391 -5.72 19.49 -3.04
C VAL A 391 -4.70 18.55 -2.38
N ALA A 392 -3.41 18.86 -2.46
CA ALA A 392 -2.36 18.10 -1.79
C ALA A 392 -2.56 18.08 -0.26
N SER A 393 -2.92 19.21 0.34
CA SER A 393 -3.21 19.31 1.77
C SER A 393 -4.41 18.44 2.17
N GLN A 394 -5.45 18.43 1.33
CA GLN A 394 -6.60 17.54 1.53
C GLN A 394 -6.21 16.06 1.47
N ALA A 395 -5.37 15.67 0.51
CA ALA A 395 -4.85 14.32 0.44
C ALA A 395 -3.99 13.92 1.65
N VAL A 396 -3.15 14.84 2.15
CA VAL A 396 -2.35 14.60 3.37
C VAL A 396 -3.25 14.47 4.60
N MET A 397 -4.34 15.23 4.68
CA MET A 397 -5.34 15.07 5.74
C MET A 397 -6.05 13.71 5.68
N GLU A 398 -6.27 13.15 4.48
CA GLU A 398 -6.76 11.77 4.36
C GLU A 398 -5.77 10.74 4.90
N MET A 399 -4.46 10.91 4.69
CA MET A 399 -3.47 10.06 5.35
C MET A 399 -3.57 10.15 6.87
N ILE A 400 -3.70 11.36 7.42
CA ILE A 400 -3.88 11.55 8.87
C ILE A 400 -5.18 10.89 9.34
N GLN A 401 -6.26 11.00 8.57
CA GLN A 401 -7.52 10.33 8.86
C GLN A 401 -7.37 8.80 8.86
N LEU A 402 -6.65 8.24 7.88
CA LEU A 402 -6.41 6.80 7.82
C LEU A 402 -5.57 6.32 9.01
N LEU A 403 -4.62 7.11 9.51
CA LEU A 403 -3.78 6.71 10.65
C LEU A 403 -4.45 6.92 12.01
N THR A 404 -5.30 7.94 12.15
CA THR A 404 -5.84 8.37 13.46
C THR A 404 -7.34 8.14 13.65
N GLY A 405 -8.10 8.06 12.56
CA GLY A 405 -9.57 8.02 12.60
C GLY A 405 -10.24 9.29 13.13
N TYR A 406 -9.56 10.44 13.17
CA TYR A 406 -10.03 11.66 13.84
C TYR A 406 -11.37 12.22 13.33
N MET A 407 -11.75 11.96 12.07
CA MET A 407 -13.03 12.35 11.49
C MET A 407 -14.21 11.44 11.91
N GLY A 408 -13.97 10.44 12.76
CA GLY A 408 -14.98 9.53 13.28
C GLY A 408 -15.23 8.28 12.42
N ARG A 409 -15.76 7.23 13.04
CA ARG A 409 -15.95 5.88 12.44
C ARG A 409 -17.11 5.79 11.45
N GLU A 410 -17.99 6.78 11.44
CA GLU A 410 -19.14 6.86 10.53
C GLU A 410 -18.76 7.47 9.16
N ASN A 411 -17.66 8.21 9.09
CA ASN A 411 -17.21 8.81 7.84
C ASN A 411 -16.54 7.77 6.93
N ASN A 412 -17.32 7.21 6.00
CA ASN A 412 -16.86 6.16 5.09
C ASN A 412 -16.62 6.66 3.66
N ALA A 413 -16.68 7.97 3.41
CA ALA A 413 -16.44 8.51 2.08
C ALA A 413 -14.96 8.36 1.73
N THR A 414 -14.67 7.67 0.64
CA THR A 414 -13.31 7.47 0.13
C THR A 414 -13.03 8.32 -1.11
N GLU A 415 -13.97 9.18 -1.49
CA GLU A 415 -13.80 10.15 -2.56
C GLU A 415 -14.57 11.41 -2.20
N PHE A 416 -13.95 12.55 -2.41
CA PHE A 416 -14.59 13.85 -2.27
C PHE A 416 -14.05 14.85 -3.27
N LEU A 417 -14.90 15.83 -3.57
CA LEU A 417 -14.61 16.96 -4.42
C LEU A 417 -14.55 18.23 -3.58
N CYS A 418 -13.48 18.99 -3.72
CA CYS A 418 -13.38 20.37 -3.25
C CYS A 418 -13.79 21.28 -4.40
N LEU A 419 -15.01 21.82 -4.35
CA LEU A 419 -15.53 22.77 -5.33
C LEU A 419 -15.12 24.16 -4.87
N TYR A 420 -14.00 24.68 -5.36
CA TYR A 420 -13.41 25.92 -4.84
C TYR A 420 -14.21 27.16 -5.25
N ASP A 421 -14.84 27.09 -6.41
CA ASP A 421 -15.77 28.08 -6.94
C ASP A 421 -17.08 28.15 -6.12
N ASP A 422 -17.56 27.00 -5.63
CA ASP A 422 -18.75 26.92 -4.75
C ASP A 422 -18.42 27.04 -3.25
N ARG A 423 -17.15 26.95 -2.87
CA ARG A 423 -16.67 26.81 -1.47
C ARG A 423 -17.31 25.62 -0.74
N ASP A 424 -17.48 24.52 -1.46
CA ASP A 424 -18.18 23.32 -0.98
C ASP A 424 -17.27 22.08 -1.03
N ILE A 425 -17.54 21.10 -0.15
CA ILE A 425 -16.89 19.79 -0.17
C ILE A 425 -17.96 18.72 -0.31
N ARG A 426 -17.99 18.05 -1.47
CA ARG A 426 -18.96 16.99 -1.76
C ARG A 426 -18.35 15.63 -1.63
N LYS A 427 -18.95 14.78 -0.80
CA LYS A 427 -18.60 13.35 -0.69
C LYS A 427 -19.26 12.57 -1.82
N LEU A 428 -18.50 11.71 -2.48
CA LEU A 428 -19.00 10.87 -3.56
C LEU A 428 -19.10 9.41 -3.11
N GLY A 429 -20.28 8.83 -3.33
CA GLY A 429 -20.46 7.38 -3.22
C GLY A 429 -19.96 6.69 -4.48
N SER A 430 -19.45 5.48 -4.33
CA SER A 430 -19.15 4.60 -5.46
C SER A 430 -19.51 3.17 -5.10
N LYS A 431 -19.84 2.37 -6.12
CA LYS A 431 -20.09 0.94 -5.97
C LYS A 431 -18.96 0.19 -6.66
N GLN A 432 -18.54 -0.90 -6.03
CA GLN A 432 -17.57 -1.79 -6.64
C GLN A 432 -18.25 -2.50 -7.80
N GLN A 433 -17.60 -2.52 -8.96
CA GLN A 433 -18.10 -3.24 -10.13
C GLN A 433 -17.76 -4.72 -9.97
N PHE A 434 -18.75 -5.60 -10.14
CA PHE A 434 -18.60 -7.04 -9.92
C PHE A 434 -17.47 -7.68 -10.72
N SER A 435 -17.32 -7.29 -12.00
CA SER A 435 -16.30 -7.78 -12.92
C SER A 435 -14.95 -7.06 -12.80
N CYS A 436 -14.81 -6.08 -11.90
CA CYS A 436 -13.56 -5.35 -11.76
C CYS A 436 -12.49 -6.20 -11.04
N LYS A 437 -11.24 -6.03 -11.44
CA LYS A 437 -10.06 -6.69 -10.84
C LYS A 437 -9.95 -6.49 -9.32
N CYS A 438 -10.47 -5.39 -8.76
CA CYS A 438 -10.47 -5.15 -7.31
C CYS A 438 -11.41 -6.10 -6.52
N ASN A 439 -12.36 -6.74 -7.21
CA ASN A 439 -13.28 -7.73 -6.65
C ASN A 439 -12.88 -9.18 -7.01
N ASN A 440 -11.78 -9.37 -7.74
CA ASN A 440 -11.34 -10.70 -8.13
C ASN A 440 -10.44 -11.30 -7.03
N PRO A 441 -10.88 -12.38 -6.33
CA PRO A 441 -10.08 -13.01 -5.28
C PRO A 441 -8.76 -13.58 -5.82
N GLU A 442 -8.69 -13.97 -7.10
CA GLU A 442 -7.47 -14.46 -7.75
C GLU A 442 -6.41 -13.39 -7.98
N ILE A 443 -6.77 -12.11 -7.86
CA ILE A 443 -5.88 -10.96 -8.07
C ILE A 443 -5.56 -10.26 -6.74
N CYS A 444 -6.57 -10.09 -5.90
CA CYS A 444 -6.49 -9.32 -4.67
C CYS A 444 -5.52 -9.97 -3.67
N GLY A 445 -4.53 -9.19 -3.19
CA GLY A 445 -3.56 -9.65 -2.19
C GLY A 445 -2.57 -10.72 -2.66
N ARG A 446 -2.50 -11.04 -3.97
CA ARG A 446 -1.62 -12.11 -4.49
C ARG A 446 -0.13 -11.77 -4.35
N GLY A 447 0.23 -10.49 -4.29
CA GLY A 447 1.62 -10.03 -4.26
C GLY A 447 2.36 -10.29 -5.58
N ASP A 448 3.60 -10.78 -5.48
CA ASP A 448 4.48 -11.02 -6.62
C ASP A 448 3.99 -12.20 -7.47
N HIS A 449 3.34 -11.90 -8.61
CA HIS A 449 2.90 -12.89 -9.58
C HIS A 449 3.23 -12.46 -11.01
N GLN A 450 3.46 -13.43 -11.90
CA GLN A 450 3.88 -13.17 -13.28
C GLN A 450 2.89 -12.28 -14.06
N GLU A 451 1.60 -12.39 -13.80
CA GLU A 451 0.56 -11.54 -14.41
C GLU A 451 0.64 -10.06 -13.99
N PHE A 452 1.14 -9.77 -12.79
CA PHE A 452 1.46 -8.39 -12.39
C PHE A 452 2.77 -7.93 -13.04
N LEU A 453 3.76 -8.83 -13.04
CA LEU A 453 5.06 -8.65 -13.69
C LEU A 453 4.98 -8.65 -15.24
N GLY A 454 3.79 -8.88 -15.78
CA GLY A 454 3.42 -8.99 -17.18
C GLY A 454 2.15 -8.19 -17.51
N MET A 455 1.82 -7.16 -16.70
CA MET A 455 1.15 -5.98 -17.24
C MET A 455 1.86 -5.57 -18.53
N ILE A 456 1.18 -4.90 -19.45
CA ILE A 456 1.83 -4.49 -20.69
C ILE A 456 2.91 -3.48 -20.28
N TRP A 457 4.11 -3.99 -20.06
CA TRP A 457 5.34 -3.26 -19.85
C TRP A 457 5.95 -3.17 -21.25
N PRO A 458 6.66 -2.09 -21.61
CA PRO A 458 7.35 -2.03 -22.88
C PRO A 458 8.16 -3.32 -23.10
N PRO A 459 8.12 -3.94 -24.29
CA PRO A 459 8.96 -5.09 -24.58
C PRO A 459 10.43 -4.74 -24.30
N ARG A 460 11.17 -5.68 -23.72
CA ARG A 460 12.53 -5.50 -23.18
C ARG A 460 13.55 -4.91 -24.18
N ASP A 461 13.23 -4.96 -25.47
CA ASP A 461 14.10 -4.49 -26.56
C ASP A 461 14.01 -2.96 -26.77
N LYS A 462 13.20 -2.25 -25.97
CA LYS A 462 13.07 -0.78 -25.95
C LYS A 462 13.21 -0.20 -24.53
N GLU A 463 14.14 -0.72 -23.73
CA GLU A 463 14.66 0.08 -22.60
C GLU A 463 15.42 1.27 -23.21
N LEU A 464 14.78 2.44 -23.23
CA LEU A 464 15.36 3.71 -23.66
C LEU A 464 16.23 4.32 -22.56
#